data_AF-A0A963DTY5-F1
#
_entry.id   AF-A0A963DTY5-F1
#
_cell.length_a   1.000
_cell.length_b   1.000
_cell.length_c   1.000
_cell.angle_alpha   90.00
_cell.angle_beta   90.00
_cell.angle_gamma   90.00
#
_symmetry.space_group_name_H-M   'P 1'
#
loop_
_entity.id
_entity.type
_entity.pdbx_description
1 polymer ?
#
loop_
_entity_poly.entity_id
_entity_poly.type
_entity_poly.pdbx_seq_one_letter_code
_entity_poly.pdbx_strand_id
1 'polypeptide(L)'
;MSESGSARYARRSTAEWRALLKRLDQSGLSAAAFCRREGLCSSSLYRWRRQLSESPAEQELRDQDVESGAFVDLGPLTGAGRLELKLDLGGGILLHLVRG
;
A
#
# COMPACT_ATOMS: atom_id res chain seq x y z
N MET A 1 -25.82 -6.14 -7.23
CA MET A 1 -24.81 -7.13 -6.81
C MET A 1 -23.47 -6.56 -7.24
N SER A 2 -22.84 -5.77 -6.37
CA SER A 2 -21.59 -5.09 -6.72
C SER A 2 -20.43 -6.03 -6.43
N GLU A 3 -19.90 -6.65 -7.49
CA GLU A 3 -18.66 -7.41 -7.43
C GLU A 3 -17.52 -6.43 -7.14
N SER A 4 -17.15 -6.33 -5.86
CA SER A 4 -15.89 -5.72 -5.47
C SER A 4 -14.77 -6.62 -5.97
N GLY A 5 -14.31 -6.36 -7.20
CA GLY A 5 -13.13 -6.97 -7.78
C GLY A 5 -11.94 -6.68 -6.87
N SER A 6 -11.58 -7.65 -6.04
CA SER A 6 -10.34 -7.63 -5.27
C SER A 6 -9.19 -7.66 -6.26
N ALA A 7 -8.74 -6.48 -6.69
CA ALA A 7 -7.55 -6.34 -7.52
C ALA A 7 -6.40 -7.03 -6.78
N ARG A 8 -6.02 -8.20 -7.29
CA ARG A 8 -4.95 -9.04 -6.76
C ARG A 8 -3.74 -8.15 -6.55
N TYR A 9 -3.39 -7.87 -5.29
CA TYR A 9 -2.24 -7.04 -4.94
C TYR A 9 -0.97 -7.81 -5.31
N ALA A 10 -0.59 -7.76 -6.59
CA ALA A 10 0.66 -8.29 -7.06
C ALA A 10 1.78 -7.41 -6.50
N ARG A 11 2.71 -8.02 -5.76
CA ARG A 11 3.95 -7.36 -5.36
C ARG A 11 4.70 -7.00 -6.63
N ARG A 12 4.69 -5.72 -6.97
CA ARG A 12 5.49 -5.13 -8.04
C ARG A 12 6.86 -4.79 -7.48
N SER A 13 7.89 -5.20 -8.21
CA SER A 13 9.28 -4.85 -7.98
C SER A 13 9.54 -3.36 -8.22
N THR A 14 10.65 -2.88 -7.68
CA THR A 14 11.15 -1.52 -7.88
C THR A 14 11.31 -1.17 -9.37
N ALA A 15 11.75 -2.14 -10.20
CA ALA A 15 11.92 -1.95 -11.64
C ALA A 15 10.57 -1.73 -12.35
N GLU A 16 9.53 -2.47 -11.98
CA GLU A 16 8.18 -2.29 -12.51
C GLU A 16 7.60 -0.92 -12.13
N TRP A 17 7.85 -0.44 -10.92
CA TRP A 17 7.43 0.90 -10.51
C TRP A 17 8.15 2.01 -11.27
N ARG A 18 9.46 1.87 -11.54
CA ARG A 18 10.18 2.81 -12.41
C ARG A 18 9.59 2.84 -13.82
N ALA A 19 9.26 1.68 -14.39
CA ALA A 19 8.63 1.60 -15.71
C ALA A 19 7.24 2.26 -15.73
N LEU A 20 6.43 2.06 -14.69
CA LEU A 20 5.12 2.71 -14.53
C LEU A 20 5.24 4.23 -14.42
N LEU A 21 6.19 4.74 -13.64
CA LEU A 21 6.42 6.18 -13.51
C LEU A 21 6.91 6.81 -14.81
N LYS A 22 7.75 6.12 -15.57
CA LYS A 22 8.17 6.56 -16.92
C LYS A 22 6.98 6.61 -17.89
N ARG A 23 6.11 5.59 -17.85
CA ARG A 23 4.87 5.57 -18.65
C ARG A 23 3.89 6.67 -18.24
N LEU A 24 3.83 7.02 -16.96
CA LEU A 24 3.03 8.16 -16.48
C LEU A 24 3.53 9.46 -17.09
N ASP A 25 4.84 9.72 -17.01
CA ASP A 25 5.49 10.91 -17.55
C ASP A 25 5.25 11.05 -19.06
N GLN A 26 5.38 9.95 -19.80
CA GLN A 26 5.14 9.89 -21.24
C GLN A 26 3.66 9.98 -21.63
N SER A 27 2.73 9.65 -20.72
CA SER A 27 1.31 9.58 -21.06
C SER A 27 0.63 10.94 -21.19
N GLY A 28 1.22 12.00 -20.61
CA GLY A 28 0.58 13.32 -20.51
C GLY A 28 -0.71 13.33 -19.67
N LEU A 29 -1.04 12.21 -19.00
CA LEU A 29 -2.22 12.10 -18.15
C LEU A 29 -1.93 12.62 -16.75
N SER A 30 -2.98 13.10 -16.08
CA SER A 30 -2.90 13.31 -14.63
C SER A 30 -2.69 11.98 -13.91
N ALA A 31 -2.00 12.02 -12.76
CA ALA A 31 -1.74 10.84 -11.94
C ALA A 31 -3.03 10.06 -11.60
N ALA A 32 -4.13 10.76 -11.33
CA ALA A 32 -5.42 10.13 -11.04
C ALA A 32 -6.01 9.40 -12.26
N ALA A 33 -5.92 10.00 -13.46
CA ALA A 33 -6.40 9.36 -14.69
C ALA A 33 -5.54 8.14 -15.07
N PHE A 34 -4.23 8.25 -14.91
CA PHE A 34 -3.29 7.14 -15.11
C PHE A 34 -3.56 6.00 -14.11
N CYS A 35 -3.75 6.31 -12.83
CA CYS A 35 -4.09 5.32 -11.81
C CYS A 35 -5.35 4.52 -12.16
N ARG A 36 -6.42 5.19 -12.60
CA ARG A 36 -7.65 4.51 -13.03
C ARG A 36 -7.40 3.59 -14.23
N ARG A 37 -6.61 4.05 -15.22
CA ARG A 37 -6.30 3.27 -16.43
C ARG A 37 -5.46 2.03 -16.12
N GLU A 38 -4.46 2.15 -15.25
CA GLU A 38 -3.52 1.07 -14.93
C GLU A 38 -3.98 0.18 -13.76
N GLY A 39 -5.16 0.46 -13.18
CA GLY A 39 -5.67 -0.26 -12.00
C GLY A 39 -4.80 -0.07 -10.76
N LEU A 40 -4.25 1.13 -10.57
CA LEU A 40 -3.36 1.48 -9.46
C LEU A 40 -4.08 2.36 -8.43
N CYS A 41 -3.75 2.15 -7.16
CA CYS A 41 -4.10 3.09 -6.11
C CYS A 41 -3.19 4.33 -6.18
N SER A 42 -3.76 5.52 -6.11
CA SER A 42 -3.00 6.78 -6.14
C SER A 42 -2.01 6.88 -4.97
N SER A 43 -2.40 6.42 -3.78
CA SER A 43 -1.51 6.35 -2.61
C SER A 43 -0.25 5.53 -2.88
N SER A 44 -0.38 4.37 -3.54
CA SER A 44 0.77 3.54 -3.92
C SER A 44 1.67 4.24 -4.93
N LEU A 45 1.09 4.90 -5.94
CA LEU A 45 1.86 5.66 -6.94
C LEU A 45 2.65 6.80 -6.29
N TYR A 46 2.03 7.59 -5.41
CA TYR A 46 2.73 8.68 -4.69
C TYR A 46 3.83 8.14 -3.77
N ARG A 47 3.55 7.05 -3.04
CA ARG A 47 4.55 6.40 -2.18
C ARG A 47 5.77 5.97 -2.99
N TRP A 48 5.57 5.31 -4.12
CA TRP A 48 6.66 4.84 -4.98
C TRP A 48 7.37 5.96 -5.71
N ARG A 49 6.66 7.01 -6.12
CA ARG A 49 7.29 8.22 -6.69
C ARG A 49 8.26 8.83 -5.69
N ARG A 50 7.84 8.92 -4.42
CA ARG A 50 8.67 9.46 -3.34
C ARG A 50 9.85 8.55 -3.01
N GLN A 51 9.60 7.26 -2.81
CA GLN A 51 10.64 6.25 -2.55
C GLN A 51 11.70 6.13 -3.66
N LEU A 52 11.34 6.45 -4.91
CA LEU A 52 12.27 6.44 -6.04
C LEU A 52 12.92 7.80 -6.33
N SER A 53 12.47 8.86 -5.67
CA SER A 53 13.05 10.21 -5.76
C SER A 53 13.99 10.52 -4.59
N GLU A 54 13.81 9.87 -3.44
CA GLU A 54 14.67 10.03 -2.26
C GLU A 54 16.07 9.48 -2.53
N SER A 55 17.08 10.26 -2.13
CA SER A 55 18.49 9.84 -2.16
C SER A 55 18.75 8.79 -1.07
N PRO A 56 19.72 7.87 -1.21
CA PRO A 56 19.99 6.84 -0.19
C PRO A 56 20.12 7.38 1.24
N ALA A 57 20.69 8.58 1.40
CA ALA A 57 20.83 9.25 2.70
C ALA A 57 19.49 9.68 3.32
N GLU A 58 18.51 10.07 2.50
CA GLU A 58 17.16 10.45 2.95
C GLU A 58 16.33 9.20 3.29
N GLN A 59 16.62 8.07 2.63
CA GLN A 59 16.03 6.78 2.96
C GLN A 59 16.50 6.26 4.33
N GLU A 60 17.79 6.40 4.67
CA GLU A 60 18.34 6.00 5.98
C GLU A 60 17.74 6.79 7.15
N LEU A 61 17.51 8.09 6.98
CA LEU A 61 16.83 8.93 7.98
C LEU A 61 15.38 8.48 8.21
N ARG A 62 14.70 8.03 7.16
CA ARG A 62 13.30 7.60 7.23
C ARG A 62 13.11 6.22 7.83
N ASP A 63 14.01 5.26 7.55
CA ASP A 63 13.94 3.94 8.19
C ASP A 63 14.08 4.08 9.72
N GLN A 64 14.88 5.04 10.20
CA GLN A 64 14.95 5.34 11.64
C GLN A 64 13.65 5.93 12.22
N ASP A 65 12.90 6.71 11.45
CA ASP A 65 11.57 7.23 11.84
C ASP A 65 10.50 6.12 11.84
N VAL A 66 10.60 5.14 10.93
CA VAL A 66 9.67 4.00 10.87
C VAL A 66 9.89 3.04 12.04
N GLU A 67 11.13 2.86 12.50
CA GLU A 67 11.44 2.14 13.74
C GLU A 67 10.85 2.81 15.00
N SER A 68 10.56 4.12 14.95
CA SER A 68 9.85 4.85 16.02
C SER A 68 8.33 4.80 15.90
N GLY A 69 7.79 4.26 14.79
CA GLY A 69 6.38 3.99 14.65
C GLY A 69 5.97 2.82 15.54
N ALA A 70 5.01 3.04 16.45
CA ALA A 70 4.48 2.01 17.35
C ALA A 70 3.75 0.91 16.57
N PHE A 71 4.51 0.00 15.96
CA PHE A 71 4.01 -1.21 15.35
C PHE A 71 3.71 -2.22 16.46
N VAL A 72 2.45 -2.62 16.57
CA VAL A 72 2.04 -3.71 17.46
C VAL A 72 2.17 -5.01 16.67
N ASP A 73 3.24 -5.77 16.93
CA ASP A 73 3.36 -7.13 16.43
C ASP A 73 2.33 -8.03 17.15
N LEU A 74 1.41 -8.60 16.38
CA LEU A 74 0.41 -9.54 16.88
C LEU A 74 0.91 -11.00 16.89
N GLY A 75 2.16 -11.21 16.47
CA GLY A 75 2.76 -12.53 16.32
C GLY A 75 2.08 -13.39 15.25
N PRO A 76 2.55 -14.63 15.06
CA PRO A 76 1.85 -15.59 14.23
C PRO A 76 0.50 -15.94 14.87
N LEU A 77 -0.60 -15.52 14.27
CA LEU A 77 -1.96 -15.92 14.65
C LEU A 77 -2.25 -17.37 14.20
N THR A 78 -1.35 -18.30 14.54
CA THR A 78 -1.35 -19.72 14.11
C THR A 78 -2.20 -20.63 15.00
N GLY A 79 -3.00 -20.06 15.91
CA GLY A 79 -3.96 -20.84 16.71
C GLY A 79 -5.02 -21.52 15.83
N ALA A 80 -5.31 -22.79 16.12
CA ALA A 80 -6.38 -23.59 15.50
C ALA A 80 -7.77 -23.25 16.06
N GLY A 81 -8.08 -21.97 16.22
CA GLY A 81 -9.33 -21.46 16.77
C GLY A 81 -9.85 -20.27 15.97
N ARG A 82 -11.15 -19.99 16.14
CA ARG A 82 -11.82 -18.84 15.50
C ARG A 82 -11.14 -17.55 15.95
N LEU A 83 -10.47 -16.86 15.04
CA LEU A 83 -9.88 -15.55 15.29
C LEU A 83 -10.92 -14.48 14.96
N GLU A 84 -11.15 -13.54 15.89
CA GLU A 84 -11.99 -12.36 15.68
C GLU A 84 -11.14 -11.11 16.00
N LEU A 85 -10.85 -10.29 14.98
CA LEU A 85 -10.09 -9.05 15.09
C LEU A 85 -11.00 -7.86 14.74
N LYS A 86 -11.07 -6.85 15.61
CA LYS A 86 -11.75 -5.58 15.35
C LYS A 86 -10.74 -4.44 15.41
N LEU A 87 -10.65 -3.66 14.34
CA LEU A 87 -9.76 -2.52 14.22
C LEU A 87 -10.57 -1.27 13.86
N ASP A 88 -10.55 -0.26 14.72
CA ASP A 88 -11.14 1.05 14.45
C ASP A 88 -10.16 1.87 13.58
N LEU A 89 -10.63 2.32 12.42
CA LEU A 89 -9.85 3.10 11.47
C LEU A 89 -10.15 4.61 11.57
N GLY A 90 -11.01 5.02 12.50
CA GLY A 90 -11.53 6.38 12.62
C GLY A 90 -12.66 6.66 11.62
N GLY A 91 -13.30 7.83 11.77
CA GLY A 91 -14.38 8.25 10.86
C GLY A 91 -15.63 7.36 10.90
N GLY A 92 -15.81 6.58 11.97
CA GLY A 92 -16.92 5.63 12.12
C GLY A 92 -16.73 4.32 11.36
N ILE A 93 -15.52 4.05 10.84
CA ILE A 93 -15.22 2.84 10.08
C ILE A 93 -14.53 1.82 10.99
N LEU A 94 -15.17 0.65 11.14
CA LEU A 94 -14.63 -0.49 11.88
C LEU A 94 -14.34 -1.65 10.91
N LEU A 95 -13.09 -2.11 10.88
CA LEU A 95 -12.71 -3.33 10.19
C LEU A 95 -12.89 -4.52 11.13
N HIS A 96 -13.71 -5.49 10.72
CA HIS A 96 -13.95 -6.73 11.45
C HIS A 96 -13.50 -7.93 10.63
N LEU A 97 -12.46 -8.63 11.09
CA LEU A 97 -11.90 -9.80 10.43
C LEU A 97 -12.17 -11.06 11.26
N VAL A 98 -12.81 -12.05 10.65
CA VAL A 98 -13.05 -13.36 11.27
C VAL A 98 -12.38 -14.45 10.46
N ARG A 99 -11.54 -15.27 11.10
CA ARG A 99 -10.97 -16.50 10.52
C ARG A 99 -11.59 -17.68 11.26
N GLY A 100 -12.42 -18.45 10.57
CA GLY A 100 -12.98 -19.72 11.05
C GLY A 100 -12.07 -20.90 10.78
#